data_AF-A0A844X1V1-F1
#
_entry.id   AF-A0A844X1V1-F1
#
_cell.length_a   1.000
_cell.length_b   1.000
_cell.length_c   1.000
_cell.angle_alpha   90.00
_cell.angle_beta   90.00
_cell.angle_gamma   90.00
#
_symmetry.space_group_name_H-M   'P 1'
#
loop_
_entity.id
_entity.type
_entity.pdbx_description
1 polymer ?
#
loop_
_entity_poly.entity_id
_entity_poly.type
_entity_poly.pdbx_seq_one_letter_code
_entity_poly.pdbx_strand_id
1 'polypeptide(L)'
;MVAKIILQDTLNEQDFLRFAEKWQQNVSIIIESTLQHNDAKNCIFNFALNHIPDSFAEAVIDIFLEDSDFIMSDEDLLKCVRKGSIGLKQSIRYRKKTPQYILDLCNQE
;
A
#
# COMPACT_ATOMS: atom_id res chain seq x y z
N MET A 1 0.01 -23.82 -4.74
CA MET A 1 0.41 -23.58 -3.34
C MET A 1 0.19 -22.10 -3.08
N VAL A 2 -0.46 -21.74 -1.97
CA VAL A 2 -0.67 -20.33 -1.61
C VAL A 2 0.48 -19.90 -0.71
N ALA A 3 1.20 -18.84 -1.08
CA ALA A 3 2.23 -18.28 -0.22
C ALA A 3 1.61 -17.27 0.76
N LYS A 4 2.24 -17.11 1.92
CA LYS A 4 1.77 -16.19 2.97
C LYS A 4 2.84 -15.16 3.26
N ILE A 5 2.44 -13.89 3.28
CA ILE A 5 3.25 -12.74 3.71
C ILE A 5 2.60 -12.17 4.96
N ILE A 6 3.39 -11.92 6.00
CA ILE A 6 2.92 -11.34 7.26
C ILE A 6 3.65 -10.02 7.47
N LEU A 7 2.89 -8.92 7.47
CA LEU A 7 3.38 -7.60 7.85
C LEU A 7 3.34 -7.52 9.38
N GLN A 8 4.50 -7.37 10.01
CA GLN A 8 4.68 -7.36 11.46
C GLN A 8 5.56 -6.17 11.88
N ASP A 9 5.47 -5.74 13.14
CA ASP A 9 6.10 -4.49 13.57
C ASP A 9 7.64 -4.48 13.45
N THR A 10 8.26 -5.66 13.44
CA THR A 10 9.72 -5.82 13.31
C THR A 10 10.21 -5.83 11.86
N LEU A 11 9.31 -5.66 10.88
CA LEU A 11 9.65 -5.69 9.45
C LEU A 11 10.55 -4.51 9.07
N ASN A 12 11.67 -4.79 8.42
CA ASN A 12 12.56 -3.78 7.85
C ASN A 12 12.50 -3.78 6.31
N GLU A 13 13.17 -2.81 5.68
CA GLU A 13 13.16 -2.64 4.23
C GLU A 13 13.71 -3.86 3.46
N GLN A 14 14.72 -4.57 3.98
CA GLN A 14 15.24 -5.77 3.31
C GLN A 14 14.22 -6.91 3.31
N ASP A 15 13.47 -7.07 4.41
CA ASP A 15 12.38 -8.04 4.47
C ASP A 15 11.24 -7.66 3.51
N PHE A 16 10.93 -6.36 3.40
CA PHE A 16 9.97 -5.84 2.43
C PHE A 16 10.35 -6.23 0.99
N LEU A 17 11.62 -6.01 0.61
CA LEU A 17 12.13 -6.35 -0.72
C LEU A 17 12.06 -7.86 -0.99
N ARG A 18 12.40 -8.70 0.01
CA ARG A 18 12.25 -10.16 -0.10
C ARG A 18 10.80 -10.59 -0.28
N PHE A 19 9.85 -9.86 0.32
CA PHE A 19 8.43 -10.11 0.13
C PHE A 19 7.95 -9.72 -1.26
N ALA A 20 8.46 -8.63 -1.83
CA ALA A 20 8.22 -8.28 -3.23
C ALA A 20 8.74 -9.36 -4.20
N GLU A 21 9.92 -9.94 -3.93
CA GLU A 21 10.44 -11.06 -4.72
C GLU A 21 9.54 -12.30 -4.62
N LYS A 22 9.13 -12.67 -3.40
CA LYS A 22 8.16 -13.75 -3.18
C LYS A 22 6.83 -13.46 -3.87
N TRP A 23 6.43 -12.19 -3.93
CA TRP A 23 5.22 -11.76 -4.62
C TRP A 23 5.21 -12.16 -6.09
N GLN A 24 6.30 -11.84 -6.78
CA GLN A 24 6.45 -12.15 -8.20
C GLN A 24 6.59 -13.65 -8.50
N GLN A 25 7.09 -14.44 -7.54
CA GLN A 25 7.34 -15.87 -7.72
C GLN A 25 6.12 -16.77 -7.49
N ASN A 26 5.03 -16.25 -6.92
CA ASN A 26 3.88 -17.06 -6.53
C ASN A 26 2.60 -16.60 -7.24
N VAL A 27 1.83 -17.57 -7.74
CA VAL A 27 0.56 -17.31 -8.46
C VAL A 27 -0.57 -16.87 -7.52
N SER A 28 -0.47 -17.20 -6.23
CA SER A 28 -1.48 -16.87 -5.23
C SER A 28 -0.83 -16.61 -3.87
N ILE A 29 -1.16 -15.45 -3.29
CA ILE A 29 -0.56 -14.96 -2.05
C ILE A 29 -1.63 -14.36 -1.16
N ILE A 30 -1.52 -14.61 0.12
CA ILE A 30 -2.29 -13.94 1.16
C ILE A 30 -1.34 -13.02 1.92
N ILE A 31 -1.68 -11.73 1.98
CA ILE A 31 -1.02 -10.75 2.84
C ILE A 31 -1.88 -10.59 4.10
N GLU A 32 -1.27 -10.84 5.26
CA GLU A 32 -1.86 -10.57 6.56
C GLU A 32 -1.08 -9.47 7.27
N SER A 33 -1.76 -8.70 8.10
CA SER A 33 -1.15 -7.67 8.93
C SER A 33 -1.37 -7.97 10.40
N THR A 34 -0.29 -7.99 11.18
CA THR A 34 -0.31 -8.00 12.64
C THR A 34 0.22 -6.69 13.22
N LEU A 35 0.21 -5.62 12.42
CA LEU A 35 0.74 -4.31 12.81
C LEU A 35 -0.12 -3.64 13.86
N GLN A 36 0.48 -3.34 15.01
CA GLN A 36 -0.22 -2.70 16.13
C GLN A 36 0.25 -1.28 16.36
N HIS A 37 1.52 -0.99 16.12
CA HIS A 37 2.12 0.29 16.45
C HIS A 37 2.07 1.27 15.27
N ASN A 38 1.64 2.51 15.51
CA ASN A 38 1.57 3.54 14.47
C ASN A 38 2.93 3.80 13.79
N ASP A 39 4.02 3.77 14.54
CA ASP A 39 5.37 3.95 13.99
C ASP A 39 5.74 2.83 13.02
N ALA A 40 5.38 1.59 13.33
CA ALA A 40 5.59 0.44 12.45
C ALA A 40 4.69 0.51 11.20
N LYS A 41 3.42 0.88 11.36
CA LYS A 41 2.50 1.14 10.25
C LYS A 41 3.07 2.20 9.30
N ASN A 42 3.51 3.34 9.84
CA ASN A 42 4.13 4.41 9.06
C ASN A 42 5.41 3.95 8.35
N CYS A 43 6.26 3.18 9.02
CA CYS A 43 7.48 2.64 8.45
C CYS A 43 7.19 1.77 7.21
N ILE A 44 6.28 0.81 7.36
CA ILE A 44 5.92 -0.12 6.26
C ILE A 44 5.18 0.59 5.14
N PHE A 45 4.27 1.52 5.48
CA PHE A 45 3.62 2.38 4.50
C PHE A 45 4.65 3.17 3.68
N ASN A 46 5.66 3.75 4.34
CA ASN A 46 6.72 4.50 3.67
C ASN A 46 7.59 3.61 2.77
N PHE A 47 7.87 2.37 3.17
CA PHE A 47 8.52 1.40 2.29
C PHE A 47 7.69 1.19 1.02
N ALA A 48 6.41 0.88 1.15
CA ALA A 48 5.53 0.67 0.02
C ALA A 48 5.44 1.93 -0.88
N LEU A 49 5.23 3.10 -0.28
CA LEU A 49 5.13 4.38 -0.98
C LEU A 49 6.39 4.71 -1.80
N ASN A 50 7.57 4.30 -1.34
CA ASN A 50 8.83 4.49 -2.06
C ASN A 50 9.04 3.52 -3.22
N HIS A 51 8.32 2.40 -3.24
CA HIS A 51 8.49 1.34 -4.23
C HIS A 51 7.38 1.31 -5.30
N ILE A 52 6.34 2.15 -5.22
CA ILE A 52 5.37 2.35 -6.33
C ILE A 52 6.14 2.70 -7.62
N PRO A 53 5.85 2.07 -8.79
CA PRO A 53 4.67 1.23 -9.09
C PRO A 53 4.84 -0.29 -8.94
N ASP A 54 5.66 -0.75 -8.00
CA ASP A 54 5.73 -2.18 -7.72
C ASP A 54 4.37 -2.73 -7.24
N SER A 55 3.91 -3.84 -7.84
CA SER A 55 2.58 -4.39 -7.57
C SER A 55 2.40 -4.89 -6.14
N PHE A 56 3.47 -5.35 -5.49
CA PHE A 56 3.41 -5.73 -4.07
C PHE A 56 3.28 -4.48 -3.20
N ALA A 57 4.05 -3.43 -3.51
CA ALA A 57 3.93 -2.15 -2.84
C ALA A 57 2.52 -1.55 -2.95
N GLU A 58 1.90 -1.61 -4.13
CA GLU A 58 0.51 -1.16 -4.31
C GLU A 58 -0.48 -1.99 -3.48
N ALA A 59 -0.34 -3.33 -3.46
CA ALA A 59 -1.19 -4.19 -2.64
C ALA A 59 -1.03 -3.91 -1.13
N VAL A 60 0.18 -3.56 -0.68
CA VAL A 60 0.42 -3.14 0.71
C VAL A 60 -0.26 -1.80 0.98
N ILE A 61 -0.17 -0.83 0.07
CA ILE A 61 -0.86 0.47 0.23
C ILE A 61 -2.38 0.29 0.27
N ASP A 62 -2.94 -0.60 -0.54
CA ASP A 62 -4.37 -0.91 -0.53
C ASP A 62 -4.84 -1.35 0.87
N ILE A 63 -4.06 -2.16 1.58
CA ILE A 63 -4.36 -2.52 2.99
C ILE A 63 -4.43 -1.28 3.89
N PHE A 64 -3.52 -0.32 3.72
CA PHE A 64 -3.54 0.93 4.49
C PHE A 64 -4.66 1.88 4.04
N LEU A 65 -5.08 1.83 2.76
CA LEU A 65 -6.22 2.59 2.26
C LEU A 65 -7.53 2.10 2.90
N GLU A 66 -7.64 0.80 3.19
CA GLU A 66 -8.78 0.19 3.91
C GLU A 66 -8.77 0.48 5.43
N ASP A 67 -7.60 0.69 6.04
CA ASP A 67 -7.48 1.08 7.45
C ASP A 67 -7.95 2.55 7.64
N SER A 68 -9.15 2.72 8.20
CA SER A 68 -9.76 4.03 8.43
C SER A 68 -9.09 4.85 9.54
N ASP A 69 -8.34 4.18 10.42
CA ASP A 69 -7.66 4.82 11.55
C ASP A 69 -6.23 5.23 11.18
N PHE A 70 -5.69 4.69 10.09
CA PHE A 70 -4.39 5.10 9.55
C PHE A 70 -4.49 6.48 8.89
N ILE A 71 -3.64 7.42 9.31
CA ILE A 71 -3.61 8.78 8.76
C ILE A 71 -2.66 8.79 7.57
N MET A 72 -3.20 9.11 6.39
CA MET A 72 -2.39 9.40 5.20
C MET A 72 -2.46 10.88 4.89
N SER A 73 -1.32 11.46 4.53
CA SER A 73 -1.28 12.84 4.07
C SER A 73 -1.78 12.96 2.63
N ASP A 74 -2.21 14.17 2.30
CA ASP A 74 -2.53 14.55 0.92
C ASP A 74 -1.33 14.34 -0.02
N GLU A 75 -0.11 14.55 0.46
CA GLU A 75 1.13 14.32 -0.32
C GLU A 75 1.32 12.85 -0.66
N ASP A 76 1.06 11.95 0.29
CA ASP A 76 1.15 10.50 0.08
C ASP A 76 0.13 10.05 -0.95
N LEU A 77 -1.13 10.49 -0.80
CA LEU A 77 -2.21 10.19 -1.73
C LEU A 77 -1.87 10.73 -3.13
N LEU A 78 -1.35 11.96 -3.24
CA LEU A 78 -0.91 12.52 -4.52
C LEU A 78 0.22 11.72 -5.15
N LYS A 79 1.17 11.20 -4.36
CA LYS A 79 2.24 10.33 -4.86
C LYS A 79 1.65 9.02 -5.39
N CYS A 80 0.69 8.42 -4.69
CA CYS A 80 -0.03 7.23 -5.16
C CYS A 80 -0.80 7.50 -6.46
N VAL A 81 -1.53 8.61 -6.57
CA VAL A 81 -2.27 8.95 -7.80
C VAL A 81 -1.32 9.21 -8.98
N ARG A 82 -0.17 9.84 -8.75
CA ARG A 82 0.76 10.19 -9.84
C ARG A 82 1.57 9.00 -10.35
N LYS A 83 1.94 8.08 -9.45
CA LYS A 83 2.86 6.98 -9.76
C LYS A 83 2.19 5.62 -9.84
N GLY A 84 1.05 5.45 -9.18
CA GLY A 84 0.40 4.15 -9.06
C GLY A 84 -0.44 3.78 -10.27
N SER A 85 -0.80 2.50 -10.31
CA SER A 85 -1.66 1.92 -11.32
C SER A 85 -3.10 2.45 -11.26
N ILE A 86 -3.85 2.14 -12.32
CA ILE A 86 -5.30 2.34 -12.38
C ILE A 86 -5.97 1.63 -11.19
N GLY A 87 -5.49 0.45 -10.79
CA GLY A 87 -6.01 -0.29 -9.64
C GLY A 87 -5.87 0.50 -8.35
N LEU A 88 -4.67 1.03 -8.07
CA LEU A 88 -4.43 1.85 -6.88
C LEU A 88 -5.29 3.13 -6.87
N LYS A 89 -5.46 3.78 -8.03
CA LYS A 89 -6.36 4.93 -8.16
C LYS A 89 -7.81 4.58 -7.81
N GLN A 90 -8.28 3.40 -8.21
CA GLN A 90 -9.62 2.92 -7.84
C GLN A 90 -9.72 2.70 -6.33
N SER A 91 -8.72 2.08 -5.70
CA SER A 91 -8.67 1.91 -4.24
C SER A 91 -8.76 3.24 -3.50
N ILE A 92 -8.03 4.27 -3.96
CA ILE A 92 -8.10 5.64 -3.38
C ILE A 92 -9.51 6.23 -3.48
N ARG A 93 -10.24 5.97 -4.57
CA ARG A 93 -11.62 6.46 -4.74
C ARG A 93 -12.58 5.86 -3.71
N TYR A 94 -12.33 4.63 -3.24
CA TYR A 94 -13.16 3.98 -2.22
C TYR A 94 -12.77 4.35 -0.78
N ARG A 95 -11.60 4.95 -0.57
CA ARG A 95 -11.19 5.40 0.76
C ARG A 95 -12.10 6.53 1.25
N LYS A 96 -12.53 6.41 2.51
CA LYS A 96 -13.33 7.45 3.18
C LYS A 96 -12.50 8.72 3.38
N LYS A 97 -13.13 9.88 3.20
CA LYS A 97 -12.54 11.21 3.44
C LYS A 97 -11.37 11.59 2.52
N THR A 98 -11.21 10.94 1.37
CA THR A 98 -10.27 11.41 0.34
C THR A 98 -10.71 12.80 -0.16
N PRO A 99 -9.82 13.80 -0.20
CA PRO A 99 -10.14 15.13 -0.72
C PRO A 99 -10.63 15.10 -2.17
N GLN A 100 -11.59 15.95 -2.50
CA GLN A 100 -12.22 15.98 -3.84
C GLN A 100 -11.21 16.20 -4.97
N TYR A 101 -10.24 17.09 -4.77
CA TYR A 101 -9.23 17.36 -5.80
C TYR A 101 -8.34 16.13 -6.10
N ILE A 102 -8.15 15.23 -5.13
CA ILE A 102 -7.43 13.95 -5.33
C ILE A 102 -8.33 12.98 -6.10
N LEU A 103 -9.62 12.91 -5.76
CA LEU A 103 -10.59 12.10 -6.50
C LEU A 103 -10.70 12.53 -7.97
N ASP A 104 -10.70 13.84 -8.22
CA ASP A 104 -10.72 14.39 -9.57
C ASP A 104 -9.49 13.95 -10.36
N LEU A 105 -8.29 13.99 -9.75
CA LEU A 105 -7.06 13.47 -10.36
C LEU A 105 -7.11 11.96 -10.62
N CYS A 106 -7.72 11.17 -9.72
CA CYS A 106 -7.93 9.75 -9.98
C CYS A 106 -8.80 9.54 -11.22
N ASN A 107 -9.76 10.42 -11.50
CA ASN A 107 -10.72 10.31 -12.61
C ASN A 107 -10.19 10.83 -13.96
N GLN A 108 -9.00 11.43 -14.00
CA GLN A 108 -8.41 12.03 -15.21
C GLN A 108 -7.72 10.99 -16.14
N GLU A 109 -8.28 9.79 -16.30
CA GLU A 109 -7.75 8.74 -17.17
C GLU A 109 -8.69 8.37 -18.31
#